data_AF-A0A353ZQP4-F1
#
_entry.id   AF-A0A353ZQP4-F1
#
_cell.length_a   1.000
_cell.length_b   1.000
_cell.length_c   1.000
_cell.angle_alpha   90.00
_cell.angle_beta   90.00
_cell.angle_gamma   90.00
#
_symmetry.space_group_name_H-M   'P 1'
#
loop_
_entity.id
_entity.type
_entity.pdbx_description
1 polymer ?
#
loop_
_entity_poly.entity_id
_entity_poly.type
_entity_poly.pdbx_seq_one_letter_code
_entity_poly.pdbx_strand_id
1 'polypeptide(L)'
;ALDSALTKFADQGFRVTTVGDAVGITSMRDASAGEQISGTALVWGIRLSDFVITAISWALVAAGAVTVIRAVLVVGFAARHRSAARRSRAAGRSRRRVDVPVRPEITEPVSVIVPAYNESAGIEAAVRSIVASTHPVEIIVVDDGSTDGTSDIVEALGLPGVTLIRKENGGKPSALNAGLGAASH
;
A
#
# COMPACT_ATOMS: atom_id res chain seq x y z
N ALA A 1 -50.38 21.15 8.91
CA ALA A 1 -50.51 22.39 9.73
C ALA A 1 -51.50 23.37 9.10
N LEU A 2 -51.37 23.67 7.80
CA LEU A 2 -52.29 24.56 7.08
C LEU A 2 -53.73 24.03 7.03
N ASP A 3 -53.94 22.76 6.67
CA ASP A 3 -55.29 22.17 6.56
C ASP A 3 -56.09 22.25 7.86
N SER A 4 -55.44 22.05 9.00
CA SER A 4 -56.08 22.08 10.31
C SER A 4 -56.51 23.49 10.73
N ALA A 5 -55.77 24.52 10.30
CA ALA A 5 -56.18 25.92 10.50
C ALA A 5 -57.37 26.28 9.62
N LEU A 6 -57.40 25.79 8.37
CA LEU A 6 -58.49 26.06 7.42
C LEU A 6 -59.83 25.50 7.90
N THR A 7 -59.85 24.30 8.48
CA THR A 7 -61.07 23.69 9.04
C THR A 7 -61.63 24.52 10.20
N LYS A 8 -60.77 25.02 11.08
CA LYS A 8 -61.18 25.82 12.25
C LYS A 8 -61.83 27.16 11.87
N PHE A 9 -61.38 27.79 10.80
CA PHE A 9 -61.99 29.03 10.29
C PHE A 9 -63.31 28.75 9.54
N ALA A 10 -63.42 27.61 8.87
CA ALA A 10 -64.67 27.19 8.23
C ALA A 10 -65.80 26.94 9.25
N ASP A 11 -65.49 26.31 10.40
CA ASP A 11 -66.46 26.09 11.49
C ASP A 11 -66.94 27.39 12.15
N GLN A 12 -66.16 28.48 12.04
CA GLN A 12 -66.53 29.82 12.52
C GLN A 12 -67.30 30.64 11.48
N GLY A 13 -67.72 30.04 10.37
CA GLY A 13 -68.51 30.68 9.32
C GLY A 13 -67.70 31.54 8.35
N PHE A 14 -66.36 31.52 8.45
CA PHE A 14 -65.51 32.23 7.50
C PHE A 14 -65.37 31.41 6.22
N ARG A 15 -65.64 32.06 5.08
CA ARG A 15 -65.42 31.46 3.76
C ARG A 15 -63.96 31.63 3.39
N VAL A 16 -63.21 30.53 3.42
CA VAL A 16 -61.82 30.51 2.92
C VAL A 16 -61.88 30.65 1.40
N THR A 17 -61.29 31.72 0.89
CA THR A 17 -61.18 32.02 -0.54
C THR A 17 -59.74 32.36 -0.85
N THR A 18 -59.30 32.14 -2.09
CA THR A 18 -57.96 32.56 -2.49
C THR A 18 -57.92 34.09 -2.59
N VAL A 19 -56.76 34.71 -2.38
CA VAL A 19 -56.63 36.18 -2.50
C VAL A 19 -57.04 36.65 -3.91
N GLY A 20 -56.84 35.82 -4.95
CA GLY A 20 -57.29 36.09 -6.31
C GLY A 20 -58.82 36.11 -6.44
N ASP A 21 -59.51 35.14 -5.85
CA ASP A 21 -60.98 35.08 -5.84
C ASP A 21 -61.60 36.25 -5.04
N ALA A 22 -60.99 36.64 -3.91
CA ALA A 22 -61.46 37.77 -3.10
C ALA A 22 -61.38 39.12 -3.84
N VAL A 23 -60.43 39.26 -4.77
CA VAL A 23 -60.19 40.48 -5.56
C VAL A 23 -60.85 40.39 -6.95
N GLY A 24 -61.56 39.31 -7.26
CA GLY A 24 -62.29 39.13 -8.53
C GLY A 24 -61.38 38.83 -9.73
N ILE A 25 -60.16 38.35 -9.50
CA ILE A 25 -59.21 37.97 -10.55
C ILE A 25 -59.46 36.51 -10.92
N THR A 26 -60.36 36.26 -11.87
CA THR A 26 -60.68 34.92 -12.42
C THR A 26 -59.70 34.44 -13.51
N SER A 27 -58.41 34.76 -13.37
CA SER A 27 -57.40 34.29 -14.31
C SER A 27 -56.18 33.73 -13.59
N MET A 28 -56.38 32.64 -12.85
CA MET A 28 -55.38 31.57 -12.90
C MET A 28 -55.67 30.79 -14.19
N ARG A 29 -54.92 31.09 -15.26
CA ARG A 29 -54.90 30.19 -16.41
C ARG A 29 -54.26 28.89 -15.91
N ASP A 30 -54.99 27.78 -16.01
CA ASP A 30 -54.39 26.46 -15.80
C ASP A 30 -53.22 26.33 -16.77
N ALA A 31 -52.04 26.03 -16.23
CA ALA A 31 -50.83 25.88 -17.01
C ALA A 31 -51.06 24.85 -18.11
N SER A 32 -50.75 25.20 -19.35
CA SER A 32 -50.87 24.28 -20.49
C SER A 32 -49.99 23.04 -20.26
N ALA A 33 -50.34 21.90 -20.86
CA ALA A 33 -49.57 20.67 -20.71
C ALA A 33 -48.06 20.87 -21.02
N GLY A 34 -47.73 21.75 -21.97
CA GLY A 34 -46.34 22.11 -22.30
C GLY A 34 -45.62 22.92 -21.21
N GLU A 35 -46.31 23.83 -20.54
CA GLU A 35 -45.75 24.60 -19.42
C GLU A 35 -45.54 23.74 -18.18
N GLN A 36 -46.45 22.79 -17.91
CA GLN A 36 -46.29 21.83 -16.82
C GLN A 36 -45.10 20.89 -17.06
N ILE A 37 -44.90 20.41 -18.29
CA ILE A 37 -43.75 19.58 -18.65
C ILE A 37 -42.45 20.38 -18.51
N SER A 38 -42.42 21.62 -19.00
CA SER A 38 -41.22 22.48 -18.91
C SER A 38 -40.87 22.80 -17.45
N GLY A 39 -41.86 23.11 -16.62
CA GLY A 39 -41.68 23.37 -15.18
C GLY A 39 -41.23 22.13 -14.42
N THR A 40 -41.82 20.97 -14.69
CA THR A 40 -41.42 19.71 -14.04
C THR A 40 -40.03 19.26 -14.47
N ALA A 41 -39.67 19.39 -15.75
CA ALA A 41 -38.33 19.12 -16.26
C ALA A 41 -37.26 20.00 -15.57
N LEU A 42 -37.56 21.29 -15.38
CA LEU A 42 -36.67 22.22 -14.67
C LEU A 42 -36.46 21.80 -13.21
N VAL A 43 -37.55 21.49 -12.49
CA VAL A 43 -37.47 21.03 -11.08
C VAL A 43 -36.72 19.71 -10.96
N TRP A 44 -36.93 18.78 -11.89
CA TRP A 44 -36.18 17.53 -11.96
C TRP A 44 -34.68 17.77 -12.20
N GLY A 45 -34.33 18.72 -13.06
CA GLY A 45 -32.95 19.13 -13.31
C GLY A 45 -32.27 19.68 -12.05
N ILE A 46 -32.94 20.56 -11.31
CA ILE A 46 -32.42 21.12 -10.05
C ILE A 46 -32.21 20.01 -9.02
N ARG A 47 -33.20 19.13 -8.83
CA ARG A 47 -33.09 18.01 -7.87
C ARG A 47 -31.98 17.03 -8.23
N LEU A 48 -31.78 16.76 -9.53
CA LEU A 48 -30.69 15.94 -9.99
C LEU A 48 -29.33 16.60 -9.70
N SER A 49 -29.22 17.92 -9.89
CA SER A 49 -28.01 18.66 -9.56
C SER A 49 -27.66 18.60 -8.08
N ASP A 50 -28.63 18.85 -7.20
CA ASP A 50 -28.43 18.76 -5.74
C ASP A 50 -28.00 17.35 -5.32
N PHE A 51 -28.61 16.32 -5.91
CA PHE A 51 -28.23 14.93 -5.69
C PHE A 51 -26.78 14.66 -6.11
N VAL A 52 -26.38 15.08 -7.31
CA VAL A 52 -25.03 14.87 -7.85
C VAL A 52 -23.99 15.59 -7.00
N ILE A 53 -24.23 16.86 -6.63
CA ILE A 53 -23.32 17.65 -5.78
C ILE A 53 -23.16 16.98 -4.41
N THR A 54 -24.27 16.52 -3.82
CA THR A 54 -24.26 15.83 -2.52
C THR A 54 -23.49 14.51 -2.62
N ALA A 55 -23.72 13.72 -3.67
CA ALA A 55 -23.03 12.44 -3.88
C ALA A 55 -21.52 12.61 -4.06
N ILE A 56 -21.09 13.58 -4.89
CA ILE A 56 -19.66 13.88 -5.09
C ILE A 56 -19.01 14.35 -3.78
N SER A 57 -19.69 15.20 -3.02
CA SER A 57 -19.19 15.70 -1.73
C SER A 57 -18.94 14.55 -0.76
N TRP A 58 -19.90 13.62 -0.62
CA TRP A 58 -19.73 12.43 0.21
C TRP A 58 -18.62 11.50 -0.28
N ALA A 59 -18.47 11.33 -1.59
CA ALA A 59 -17.39 10.54 -2.17
C ALA A 59 -16.01 11.11 -1.84
N LEU A 60 -15.83 12.44 -1.92
CA LEU A 60 -14.58 13.12 -1.56
C LEU A 60 -14.26 12.98 -0.07
N VAL A 61 -15.27 13.12 0.79
CA VAL A 61 -15.10 12.91 2.24
C VAL A 61 -14.67 11.48 2.54
N ALA A 62 -15.29 10.48 1.89
CA ALA A 62 -14.91 9.08 2.05
C ALA A 62 -13.47 8.81 1.59
N ALA A 63 -13.06 9.32 0.43
CA ALA A 63 -11.70 9.18 -0.07
C ALA A 63 -10.65 9.84 0.85
N GLY A 64 -10.98 11.02 1.40
CA GLY A 64 -10.16 11.69 2.40
C GLY A 64 -10.03 10.87 3.68
N ALA A 65 -11.14 10.35 4.20
CA ALA A 65 -11.16 9.51 5.39
C ALA A 65 -10.32 8.24 5.21
N VAL A 66 -10.42 7.55 4.07
CA VAL A 66 -9.62 6.36 3.76
C VAL A 66 -8.11 6.68 3.76
N THR A 67 -7.72 7.82 3.18
CA THR A 67 -6.33 8.27 3.15
C THR A 67 -5.79 8.55 4.56
N VAL A 68 -6.58 9.25 5.39
CA VAL A 68 -6.21 9.56 6.78
C VAL A 68 -6.11 8.28 7.60
N ILE A 69 -7.08 7.37 7.49
CA ILE A 69 -7.05 6.07 8.17
C ILE A 69 -5.79 5.30 7.76
N ARG A 70 -5.48 5.22 6.46
CA ARG A 70 -4.27 4.56 5.97
C ARG A 70 -3.00 5.18 6.58
N ALA A 71 -2.88 6.50 6.61
CA ALA A 71 -1.73 7.20 7.18
C ALA A 71 -1.60 6.91 8.68
N VAL A 72 -2.70 6.96 9.44
CA VAL A 72 -2.74 6.63 10.86
C VAL A 72 -2.33 5.18 11.12
N LEU A 73 -2.81 4.23 10.31
CA LEU A 73 -2.42 2.83 10.40
C LEU A 73 -0.92 2.65 10.14
N VAL A 74 -0.38 3.21 9.05
CA VAL A 74 1.04 3.10 8.72
C VAL A 74 1.92 3.70 9.81
N VAL A 75 1.60 4.91 10.27
CA VAL A 75 2.35 5.58 11.35
C VAL A 75 2.21 4.81 12.66
N GLY A 76 1.01 4.31 12.98
CA GLY A 76 0.75 3.51 14.17
C GLY A 76 1.52 2.19 14.17
N PHE A 77 1.50 1.45 13.06
CA PHE A 77 2.28 0.21 12.89
C PHE A 77 3.78 0.49 12.93
N ALA A 78 4.26 1.55 12.25
CA ALA A 78 5.66 1.94 12.28
C ALA A 78 6.10 2.35 13.69
N ALA A 79 5.29 3.12 14.43
CA ALA A 79 5.57 3.51 15.81
C ALA A 79 5.49 2.32 16.77
N ARG A 80 4.56 1.37 16.56
CA ARG A 80 4.46 0.13 17.34
C ARG A 80 5.66 -0.79 17.10
N HIS A 81 6.08 -0.95 15.84
CA HIS A 81 7.28 -1.72 15.49
C HIS A 81 8.55 -1.05 16.02
N ARG A 82 8.67 0.29 15.88
CA ARG A 82 9.79 1.06 16.41
C ARG A 82 9.83 1.06 17.93
N SER A 83 8.68 1.12 18.61
CA SER A 83 8.61 1.05 20.08
C SER A 83 8.79 -0.36 20.61
N ALA A 84 8.44 -1.42 19.86
CA ALA A 84 8.82 -2.79 20.18
C ALA A 84 10.33 -2.99 20.01
N ALA A 85 10.90 -2.53 18.89
CA ALA A 85 12.35 -2.58 18.65
C ALA A 85 13.14 -1.70 19.64
N ARG A 86 12.59 -0.54 20.06
CA ARG A 86 13.17 0.34 21.08
C ARG A 86 12.98 -0.19 22.49
N ARG A 87 11.84 -0.81 22.84
CA ARG A 87 11.67 -1.51 24.13
C ARG A 87 12.64 -2.68 24.23
N SER A 88 12.87 -3.44 23.16
CA SER A 88 13.91 -4.47 23.13
C SER A 88 15.33 -3.91 23.31
N ARG A 89 15.59 -2.66 22.90
CA ARG A 89 16.87 -1.97 23.09
C ARG A 89 17.03 -1.27 24.45
N ALA A 90 15.95 -0.68 24.98
CA ALA A 90 15.93 0.10 26.22
C ALA A 90 15.73 -0.78 27.46
N ALA A 91 15.04 -1.92 27.34
CA ALA A 91 14.85 -2.88 28.44
C ALA A 91 16.12 -3.68 28.79
N GLY A 92 17.32 -3.18 28.46
CA GLY A 92 18.55 -3.85 28.84
C GLY A 92 18.63 -5.29 28.31
N ARG A 93 17.93 -5.62 27.22
CA ARG A 93 18.40 -6.67 26.33
C ARG A 93 19.60 -6.09 25.59
N SER A 94 20.67 -5.80 26.36
CA SER A 94 21.97 -6.42 26.11
C SER A 94 21.63 -7.68 25.36
N ARG A 95 22.07 -7.79 24.08
CA ARG A 95 22.14 -9.07 23.36
C ARG A 95 22.15 -10.10 24.44
N ARG A 96 21.05 -10.88 24.61
CA ARG A 96 20.99 -11.91 25.65
C ARG A 96 22.40 -12.45 25.58
N ARG A 97 23.23 -12.25 26.61
CA ARG A 97 24.50 -12.94 26.65
C ARG A 97 23.95 -14.35 26.80
N VAL A 98 23.59 -14.95 25.66
CA VAL A 98 23.79 -16.34 25.40
C VAL A 98 25.22 -16.40 25.84
N ASP A 99 25.38 -16.90 27.05
CA ASP A 99 26.64 -17.46 27.47
C ASP A 99 26.84 -18.51 26.40
N VAL A 100 27.42 -18.08 25.27
CA VAL A 100 27.76 -18.94 24.16
C VAL A 100 28.87 -19.70 24.84
N PRO A 101 28.64 -20.98 25.24
CA PRO A 101 29.74 -21.76 25.78
C PRO A 101 30.86 -21.58 24.78
N VAL A 102 32.05 -21.17 25.24
CA VAL A 102 33.21 -20.92 24.37
C VAL A 102 33.32 -22.16 23.50
N ARG A 103 32.78 -22.04 22.28
CA ARG A 103 32.77 -23.16 21.36
C ARG A 103 34.24 -23.29 20.95
N PRO A 104 34.75 -24.52 20.84
CA PRO A 104 36.08 -24.69 20.29
C PRO A 104 36.16 -23.88 19.00
N GLU A 105 37.30 -23.21 18.81
CA GLU A 105 37.56 -22.46 17.60
C GLU A 105 37.31 -23.41 16.42
N ILE A 106 36.31 -23.09 15.59
CA ILE A 106 36.02 -23.88 14.41
C ILE A 106 37.21 -23.62 13.49
N THR A 107 38.02 -24.64 13.27
CA THR A 107 39.20 -24.56 12.40
C THR A 107 38.96 -25.24 11.06
N GLU A 108 37.86 -26.00 10.93
CA GLU A 108 37.49 -26.62 9.67
C GLU A 108 37.14 -25.56 8.60
N PRO A 109 37.55 -25.76 7.34
CA PRO A 109 37.12 -24.91 6.24
C PRO A 109 35.59 -24.91 6.11
N VAL A 110 35.04 -23.83 5.56
CA VAL A 110 33.60 -23.72 5.30
C VAL A 110 33.31 -23.28 3.88
N SER A 111 32.23 -23.79 3.30
CA SER A 111 31.75 -23.38 1.98
C SER A 111 30.79 -22.18 2.10
N VAL A 112 31.10 -21.08 1.41
CA VAL A 112 30.26 -19.88 1.32
C VAL A 112 29.64 -19.80 -0.07
N ILE A 113 28.34 -20.07 -0.13
CA ILE A 113 27.56 -20.00 -1.37
C ILE A 113 26.99 -18.58 -1.53
N VAL A 114 27.31 -17.93 -2.65
CA VAL A 114 26.85 -16.59 -3.00
C VAL A 114 25.93 -16.68 -4.22
N PRO A 115 24.60 -16.79 -4.03
CA PRO A 115 23.65 -16.75 -5.14
C PRO A 115 23.58 -15.32 -5.70
N ALA A 116 23.75 -15.17 -7.00
CA ALA A 116 23.77 -13.88 -7.69
C ALA A 116 22.81 -13.88 -8.89
N TYR A 117 22.01 -12.82 -9.02
CA TYR A 117 21.18 -12.55 -10.20
C TYR A 117 21.04 -11.05 -10.38
N ASN A 118 21.64 -10.51 -11.44
CA ASN A 118 21.74 -9.08 -11.70
C ASN A 118 22.29 -8.28 -10.49
N GLU A 119 23.44 -8.71 -9.96
CA GLU A 119 24.12 -8.15 -8.79
C GLU A 119 25.43 -7.41 -9.15
N SER A 120 25.56 -6.90 -10.38
CA SER A 120 26.78 -6.23 -10.86
C SER A 120 27.27 -5.10 -9.95
N ALA A 121 26.35 -4.38 -9.30
CA ALA A 121 26.68 -3.28 -8.40
C ALA A 121 27.28 -3.72 -7.04
N GLY A 122 27.02 -4.96 -6.60
CA GLY A 122 27.36 -5.41 -5.25
C GLY A 122 28.27 -6.64 -5.20
N ILE A 123 28.32 -7.43 -6.27
CA ILE A 123 28.97 -8.75 -6.26
C ILE A 123 30.47 -8.66 -5.95
N GLU A 124 31.16 -7.65 -6.47
CA GLU A 124 32.58 -7.44 -6.19
C GLU A 124 32.85 -7.20 -4.70
N ALA A 125 32.09 -6.29 -4.08
CA ALA A 125 32.27 -5.97 -2.67
C ALA A 125 31.96 -7.18 -1.78
N ALA A 126 30.94 -7.96 -2.12
CA ALA A 126 30.58 -9.17 -1.40
C ALA A 126 31.70 -10.22 -1.45
N VAL A 127 32.19 -10.56 -2.65
CA VAL A 127 33.25 -11.56 -2.82
C VAL A 127 34.54 -11.11 -2.13
N ARG A 128 34.96 -9.85 -2.32
CA ARG A 128 36.15 -9.30 -1.65
C ARG A 128 36.03 -9.34 -0.12
N SER A 129 34.85 -9.06 0.42
CA SER A 129 34.62 -9.12 1.87
C SER A 129 34.77 -10.54 2.41
N ILE A 130 34.36 -11.56 1.66
CA ILE A 130 34.48 -12.96 2.09
C ILE A 130 35.94 -13.42 1.99
N VAL A 131 36.63 -13.08 0.90
CA VAL A 131 38.06 -13.37 0.71
C VAL A 131 38.94 -12.71 1.78
N ALA A 132 38.54 -11.54 2.30
CA ALA A 132 39.25 -10.86 3.38
C ALA A 132 39.10 -11.52 4.77
N SER A 133 38.28 -12.58 4.90
CA SER A 133 38.14 -13.35 6.13
C SER A 133 39.44 -14.07 6.50
N THR A 134 39.75 -14.14 7.79
CA THR A 134 40.90 -14.91 8.31
C THR A 134 40.61 -16.41 8.43
N HIS A 135 39.36 -16.82 8.23
CA HIS A 135 38.93 -18.22 8.30
C HIS A 135 39.12 -18.92 6.94
N PRO A 136 39.54 -20.19 6.88
CA PRO A 136 39.59 -20.94 5.63
C PRO A 136 38.19 -21.06 5.00
N VAL A 137 37.99 -20.44 3.84
CA VAL A 137 36.72 -20.41 3.13
C VAL A 137 36.87 -20.89 1.68
N GLU A 138 35.94 -21.74 1.25
CA GLU A 138 35.67 -22.00 -0.17
C GLU A 138 34.53 -21.07 -0.60
N ILE A 139 34.68 -20.34 -1.71
CA ILE A 139 33.68 -19.38 -2.17
C ILE A 139 33.08 -19.87 -3.48
N ILE A 140 31.77 -20.09 -3.50
CA ILE A 140 31.04 -20.55 -4.68
C ILE A 140 30.03 -19.50 -5.05
N VAL A 141 30.32 -18.73 -6.10
CA VAL A 141 29.38 -17.78 -6.66
C VAL A 141 28.51 -18.51 -7.68
N VAL A 142 27.20 -18.46 -7.51
CA VAL A 142 26.25 -19.08 -8.45
C VAL A 142 25.48 -17.98 -9.16
N ASP A 143 25.82 -17.74 -10.41
CA ASP A 143 25.10 -16.83 -11.28
C ASP A 143 23.87 -17.53 -11.89
N ASP A 144 22.69 -17.07 -11.46
CA ASP A 144 21.38 -17.58 -11.84
C ASP A 144 20.84 -16.90 -13.11
N GLY A 145 21.70 -16.79 -14.13
CA GLY A 145 21.34 -16.24 -15.44
C GLY A 145 21.31 -14.72 -15.51
N SER A 146 22.28 -14.04 -14.89
CA SER A 146 22.41 -12.58 -14.95
C SER A 146 22.63 -12.06 -16.37
N THR A 147 22.20 -10.82 -16.61
CA THR A 147 22.31 -10.12 -17.91
C THR A 147 23.04 -8.79 -17.83
N ASP A 148 23.49 -8.41 -16.63
CA ASP A 148 24.09 -7.12 -16.30
C ASP A 148 25.63 -7.18 -16.15
N GLY A 149 26.26 -8.29 -16.55
CA GLY A 149 27.70 -8.49 -16.40
C GLY A 149 28.15 -8.97 -15.01
N THR A 150 27.23 -9.34 -14.11
CA THR A 150 27.56 -9.92 -12.78
C THR A 150 28.63 -11.03 -12.88
N SER A 151 28.42 -11.95 -13.83
CA SER A 151 29.32 -13.07 -14.10
C SER A 151 30.71 -12.64 -14.58
N ASP A 152 30.78 -11.59 -15.41
CA ASP A 152 32.03 -11.09 -15.95
C ASP A 152 32.85 -10.39 -14.86
N ILE A 153 32.17 -9.67 -13.96
CA ILE A 153 32.80 -9.03 -12.80
C ILE A 153 33.45 -10.10 -11.93
N VAL A 154 32.75 -11.19 -11.62
CA VAL A 154 33.28 -12.28 -10.79
C VAL A 154 34.49 -12.94 -11.44
N GLU A 155 34.44 -13.23 -12.75
CA GLU A 155 35.59 -13.76 -13.49
C GLU A 155 36.78 -12.80 -13.49
N ALA A 156 36.52 -11.51 -13.69
CA ALA A 156 37.55 -10.48 -13.73
C ALA A 156 38.28 -10.29 -12.40
N LEU A 157 37.68 -10.69 -11.26
CA LEU A 157 38.33 -10.61 -9.96
C LEU A 157 39.56 -11.52 -9.85
N GLY A 158 39.56 -12.68 -10.53
CA GLY A 158 40.69 -13.61 -10.53
C GLY A 158 41.17 -14.04 -9.14
N LEU A 159 40.28 -14.04 -8.14
CA LEU A 159 40.63 -14.28 -6.75
C LEU A 159 40.80 -15.78 -6.48
N PRO A 160 41.85 -16.19 -5.74
CA PRO A 160 42.04 -17.58 -5.38
C PRO A 160 40.90 -18.07 -4.46
N GLY A 161 40.41 -19.29 -4.68
CA GLY A 161 39.36 -19.89 -3.87
C GLY A 161 37.93 -19.43 -4.21
N VAL A 162 37.74 -18.70 -5.32
CA VAL A 162 36.43 -18.32 -5.85
C VAL A 162 36.10 -19.15 -7.09
N THR A 163 35.03 -19.92 -7.02
CA THR A 163 34.48 -20.70 -8.13
C THR A 163 33.18 -20.06 -8.60
N LEU A 164 33.08 -19.78 -9.91
CA LEU A 164 31.86 -19.28 -10.53
C LEU A 164 31.09 -20.42 -11.21
N ILE A 165 29.81 -20.54 -10.90
CA ILE A 165 28.87 -21.45 -11.55
C ILE A 165 27.82 -20.61 -12.28
N ARG A 166 27.82 -20.69 -13.61
CA ARG A 166 26.78 -20.07 -14.44
C ARG A 166 25.68 -21.08 -14.73
N LYS A 167 24.42 -20.65 -14.61
CA LYS A 167 23.26 -21.45 -15.00
C LYS A 167 22.14 -20.60 -15.56
N GLU A 168 21.14 -21.27 -16.11
CA GLU A 168 19.87 -20.64 -16.46
C GLU A 168 19.09 -20.27 -15.20
N ASN A 169 18.36 -19.15 -15.26
CA ASN A 169 17.61 -18.60 -14.15
C ASN A 169 16.53 -19.57 -13.64
N GLY A 170 16.72 -20.06 -12.42
CA GLY A 170 15.77 -20.93 -11.70
C GLY A 170 15.33 -20.36 -10.34
N GLY A 171 15.74 -19.14 -10.01
CA GLY A 171 15.50 -18.49 -8.73
C GLY A 171 16.45 -18.91 -7.61
N LYS A 172 16.42 -18.17 -6.50
CA LYS A 172 17.31 -18.36 -5.34
C LYS A 172 17.45 -19.81 -4.85
N PRO A 173 16.37 -20.62 -4.72
CA PRO A 173 16.52 -22.01 -4.29
C PRO A 173 17.32 -22.86 -5.29
N SER A 174 17.16 -22.63 -6.59
CA SER A 174 17.93 -23.32 -7.64
C SER A 174 19.41 -22.97 -7.56
N ALA A 175 19.72 -21.68 -7.40
CA ALA A 175 21.10 -21.21 -7.23
C ALA A 175 21.76 -21.81 -5.97
N LEU A 176 21.05 -21.82 -4.84
CA LEU A 176 21.54 -22.41 -3.60
C LEU A 176 21.76 -23.93 -3.72
N ASN A 177 20.84 -24.66 -4.35
CA ASN A 177 20.98 -26.11 -4.55
C ASN A 177 22.18 -26.46 -5.43
N ALA A 178 22.44 -25.65 -6.46
CA ALA A 178 23.62 -25.84 -7.29
C ALA A 178 24.91 -25.52 -6.53
N GLY A 179 24.90 -24.48 -5.70
CA GLY A 179 26.03 -24.18 -4.80
C GLY A 179 26.27 -25.31 -3.80
N LEU A 180 25.22 -25.86 -3.21
CA LEU A 180 25.31 -27.01 -2.29
C LEU A 180 25.87 -28.26 -2.97
N GLY A 181 25.53 -28.49 -4.24
CA GLY A 181 26.07 -29.62 -5.00
C GLY A 181 27.55 -29.47 -5.38
N ALA A 182 28.07 -28.25 -5.38
CA ALA A 182 29.47 -27.95 -5.67
C ALA A 182 30.33 -27.76 -4.40
N ALA A 183 29.69 -27.53 -3.25
CA ALA A 183 30.36 -27.34 -1.97
C ALA A 183 31.12 -28.59 -1.53
N SER A 184 32.36 -28.41 -1.05
CA SER A 184 33.25 -29.48 -0.63
C SER A 184 33.53 -29.52 0.89
N HIS A 185 33.04 -28.51 1.62
CA HIS A 185 33.18 -28.35 3.06
C HIS A 185 31.84 -28.09 3.77
#